data_AF-A0A1I0DLK4-F1
#
_entry.id   AF-A0A1I0DLK4-F1
#
_cell.length_a   1.000
_cell.length_b   1.000
_cell.length_c   1.000
_cell.angle_alpha   90.00
_cell.angle_beta   90.00
_cell.angle_gamma   90.00
#
_symmetry.space_group_name_H-M   'P 1'
#
loop_
_entity.id
_entity.type
_entity.pdbx_description
1 polymer ?
#
loop_
_entity_poly.entity_id
_entity_poly.type
_entity_poly.pdbx_seq_one_letter_code
_entity_poly.pdbx_strand_id
1 'polypeptide(L)'
;MASYVQFLNVGFGIINNTKEVETWNIKEMMEEALLMDNPDLDVRIIGFRFYDLDTATNHVLKRSGIYYLDGEIIDSPSKDPAVASFLAAANKEYPKGQRLIKIQKPYTLVYALENEDTIVDVKPFLAKIRAKKAEEQLERMKKDIENYKNNLVEALRRIEEAIETNAFNTIPLVDSTYSEATKTLNILNDGGNFNKHIEYLRTKRVEIMNLENKMKETM
;
A
#
# COMPACT_ATOMS: atom_id res chain seq x y z
N MET A 1 13.07 -9.08 -29.49
CA MET A 1 12.79 -7.74 -28.96
C MET A 1 11.56 -7.87 -28.09
N ALA A 2 11.66 -7.41 -26.85
CA ALA A 2 10.55 -7.44 -25.89
C ALA A 2 10.39 -6.05 -25.29
N SER A 3 9.14 -5.66 -25.06
CA SER A 3 8.79 -4.36 -24.47
C SER A 3 8.53 -4.53 -22.99
N TYR A 4 8.94 -3.56 -22.20
CA TYR A 4 8.86 -3.60 -20.74
C TYR A 4 8.33 -2.28 -20.19
N VAL A 5 7.76 -2.35 -18.98
CA VAL A 5 7.42 -1.19 -18.16
C VAL A 5 8.29 -1.12 -16.91
N GLN A 6 8.65 0.09 -16.54
CA GLN A 6 9.39 0.39 -15.32
C GLN A 6 8.60 1.38 -14.46
N PHE A 7 8.31 1.01 -13.21
CA PHE A 7 7.65 1.88 -12.23
C PHE A 7 8.68 2.62 -11.36
N LEU A 8 8.41 3.90 -11.10
CA LEU A 8 9.31 4.83 -10.41
C LEU A 8 8.73 5.22 -9.05
N ASN A 9 9.60 5.33 -8.04
CA ASN A 9 9.24 5.77 -6.70
C ASN A 9 9.79 7.15 -6.31
N VAL A 10 9.41 7.64 -5.14
CA VAL A 10 9.82 8.95 -4.58
C VAL A 10 11.33 9.10 -4.40
N GLY A 11 12.07 7.98 -4.28
CA GLY A 11 13.53 7.96 -4.23
C GLY A 11 14.21 7.76 -5.60
N PHE A 12 13.44 7.76 -6.69
CA PHE A 12 13.84 7.30 -8.03
C PHE A 12 14.40 5.86 -8.05
N GLY A 13 14.18 5.11 -6.96
CA GLY A 13 14.41 3.68 -6.90
C GLY A 13 13.47 2.98 -7.87
N ILE A 14 14.05 2.11 -8.66
CA ILE A 14 13.29 1.27 -9.59
C ILE A 14 12.59 0.19 -8.78
N ILE A 15 11.26 0.24 -8.71
CA ILE A 15 10.50 -0.74 -7.92
C ILE A 15 10.41 -2.07 -8.66
N ASN A 16 10.22 -2.00 -9.97
CA ASN A 16 10.11 -3.18 -10.82
C ASN A 16 10.63 -2.84 -12.22
N ASN A 17 11.51 -3.67 -12.75
CA ASN A 17 12.28 -3.41 -13.97
C ASN A 17 12.12 -4.55 -14.99
N THR A 18 11.08 -5.37 -14.87
CA THR A 18 11.02 -6.63 -15.63
C THR A 18 9.60 -7.04 -16.06
N LYS A 19 8.59 -6.19 -15.91
CA LYS A 19 7.25 -6.54 -16.41
C LYS A 19 7.23 -6.37 -17.92
N GLU A 20 7.34 -7.48 -18.63
CA GLU A 20 7.13 -7.54 -20.08
C GLU A 20 5.68 -7.17 -20.40
N VAL A 21 5.49 -6.38 -21.45
CA VAL A 21 4.20 -5.88 -21.90
C VAL A 21 4.08 -6.10 -23.40
N GLU A 22 2.89 -6.46 -23.86
CA GLU A 22 2.63 -6.64 -25.29
C GLU A 22 2.54 -5.30 -26.03
N THR A 23 2.08 -4.25 -25.35
CA THR A 23 1.91 -2.91 -25.92
C THR A 23 2.22 -1.81 -24.91
N TRP A 24 2.59 -0.63 -25.40
CA TRP A 24 2.80 0.57 -24.57
C TRP A 24 1.45 1.26 -24.27
N ASN A 25 0.65 0.63 -23.41
CA ASN A 25 -0.66 1.15 -23.00
C ASN A 25 -0.56 2.03 -21.75
N ILE A 26 -0.52 3.35 -21.94
CA ILE A 26 -0.40 4.33 -20.85
C ILE A 26 -1.54 4.22 -19.84
N LYS A 27 -2.79 4.02 -20.29
CA LYS A 27 -3.96 3.98 -19.40
C LYS A 27 -3.91 2.78 -18.46
N GLU A 28 -3.56 1.62 -19.00
CA GLU A 28 -3.45 0.39 -18.23
C GLU A 28 -2.32 0.45 -17.21
N MET A 29 -1.14 0.93 -17.62
CA MET A 29 0.00 1.06 -16.70
C MET A 29 -0.24 2.13 -15.63
N MET A 30 -1.00 3.19 -15.96
CA MET A 30 -1.44 4.16 -14.96
C MET A 30 -2.39 3.52 -13.94
N GLU A 31 -3.38 2.74 -14.38
CA GLU A 31 -4.27 2.00 -13.45
C GLU A 31 -3.45 1.06 -12.55
N GLU A 32 -2.51 0.32 -13.13
CA GLU A 32 -1.63 -0.58 -12.38
C GLU A 32 -0.74 0.16 -11.37
N ALA A 33 -0.12 1.27 -11.79
CA ALA A 33 0.69 2.11 -10.92
C ALA A 33 -0.13 2.62 -9.72
N LEU A 34 -1.35 3.10 -9.98
CA LEU A 34 -2.25 3.58 -8.93
C LEU A 34 -2.72 2.46 -8.01
N LEU A 35 -2.86 1.22 -8.49
CA LEU A 35 -3.15 0.05 -7.65
C LEU A 35 -1.95 -0.33 -6.78
N MET A 36 -0.74 -0.28 -7.34
CA MET A 36 0.50 -0.58 -6.63
C MET A 36 0.87 0.45 -5.56
N ASP A 37 0.41 1.71 -5.68
CA ASP A 37 0.63 2.76 -4.67
C ASP A 37 0.05 2.34 -3.32
N ASN A 38 0.89 1.90 -2.39
CA ASN A 38 0.45 1.45 -1.08
C ASN A 38 1.05 2.33 0.02
N PRO A 39 0.22 3.12 0.72
CA PRO A 39 0.68 3.98 1.79
C PRO A 39 1.41 3.23 2.91
N ASP A 40 0.97 2.00 3.20
CA ASP A 40 1.35 1.21 4.37
C ASP A 40 2.62 0.37 4.16
N LEU A 41 3.05 0.20 2.90
CA LEU A 41 4.25 -0.56 2.53
C LEU A 41 5.41 0.33 2.08
N ASP A 42 5.33 1.65 2.32
CA ASP A 42 6.28 2.68 1.86
C ASP A 42 6.55 2.72 0.35
N VAL A 43 5.77 1.98 -0.45
CA VAL A 43 5.84 2.03 -1.91
C VAL A 43 4.94 3.17 -2.40
N ARG A 44 5.57 4.28 -2.76
CA ARG A 44 4.91 5.44 -3.36
C ARG A 44 5.30 5.56 -4.83
N ILE A 45 4.36 5.25 -5.72
CA ILE A 45 4.59 5.35 -7.16
C ILE A 45 4.39 6.80 -7.60
N ILE A 46 5.41 7.38 -8.24
CA ILE A 46 5.33 8.75 -8.81
C ILE A 46 5.13 8.75 -10.32
N GLY A 47 5.40 7.62 -10.99
CA GLY A 47 5.30 7.50 -12.44
C GLY A 47 5.80 6.17 -12.98
N PHE A 48 5.82 6.06 -14.30
CA PHE A 48 6.35 4.90 -15.01
C PHE A 48 6.91 5.29 -16.38
N ARG A 49 7.67 4.39 -17.01
CA ARG A 49 8.15 4.54 -18.40
C ARG A 49 8.20 3.19 -19.11
N PHE A 50 8.13 3.22 -20.44
CA PHE A 50 8.30 2.05 -21.28
C PHE A 50 9.69 2.01 -21.90
N TYR A 51 10.17 0.81 -22.21
CA TYR A 51 11.38 0.62 -22.99
C TYR A 51 11.37 -0.71 -23.73
N ASP A 52 12.12 -0.79 -24.83
CA ASP A 52 12.35 -2.00 -25.60
C ASP A 52 13.77 -2.50 -25.35
N LEU A 53 13.88 -3.80 -25.11
CA LEU A 53 15.15 -4.48 -24.86
C LEU A 53 15.48 -5.44 -26.02
N ASP A 54 16.73 -5.43 -26.46
CA ASP A 54 17.28 -6.53 -27.24
C ASP A 54 17.54 -7.72 -26.30
N THR A 55 16.75 -8.77 -26.45
CA THR A 55 16.82 -9.98 -25.62
C THR A 55 18.10 -10.78 -25.82
N ALA A 56 18.84 -10.57 -26.92
CA ALA A 56 20.10 -11.25 -27.16
C ALA A 56 21.29 -10.55 -26.48
N THR A 57 21.25 -9.22 -26.36
CA THR A 57 22.37 -8.41 -25.87
C THR A 57 22.09 -7.67 -24.57
N ASN A 58 20.85 -7.71 -24.08
CA ASN A 58 20.33 -6.96 -22.94
C ASN A 58 20.51 -5.43 -23.05
N HIS A 59 20.63 -4.90 -24.27
CA HIS A 59 20.71 -3.46 -24.50
C HIS A 59 19.33 -2.82 -24.69
N VAL A 60 19.14 -1.64 -24.12
CA VAL A 60 17.94 -0.81 -24.33
C VAL A 60 18.03 -0.19 -25.73
N LEU A 61 17.08 -0.56 -26.60
CA LEU A 61 17.00 -0.07 -27.98
C LEU A 61 16.20 1.23 -28.06
N LYS A 62 15.13 1.33 -27.27
CA LYS A 62 14.20 2.46 -27.26
C LYS A 62 13.65 2.68 -25.87
N ARG A 63 13.38 3.93 -25.51
CA ARG A 63 12.70 4.31 -24.26
C ARG A 63 11.64 5.37 -24.53
N SER A 64 10.57 5.37 -23.75
CA SER A 64 9.66 6.52 -23.66
C SER A 64 10.20 7.56 -22.67
N GLY A 65 9.60 8.75 -22.66
CA GLY A 65 9.68 9.65 -21.51
C GLY A 65 8.93 9.08 -20.30
N ILE A 66 9.02 9.78 -19.17
CA ILE A 66 8.37 9.40 -17.91
C ILE A 66 6.94 9.93 -17.88
N TYR A 67 6.00 9.06 -17.52
CA TYR A 67 4.61 9.41 -17.25
C TYR A 67 4.45 9.65 -15.75
N TYR A 68 4.39 10.92 -15.34
CA TYR A 68 4.18 11.32 -13.94
C TYR A 68 2.70 11.29 -13.57
N LEU A 69 2.39 10.67 -12.43
CA LEU A 69 1.02 10.56 -11.91
C LEU A 69 0.63 11.84 -11.17
N ASP A 70 -0.56 12.39 -11.46
CA ASP A 70 -1.17 13.48 -10.68
C ASP A 70 -0.22 14.67 -10.44
N GLY A 71 0.50 15.06 -11.49
CA GLY A 71 1.48 16.14 -11.46
C GLY A 71 0.90 17.50 -11.87
N GLU A 72 1.63 18.56 -11.52
CA GLU A 72 1.39 19.93 -12.01
C GLU A 72 2.72 20.55 -12.47
N ILE A 73 2.73 21.18 -13.66
CA ILE A 73 3.93 21.85 -14.18
C ILE A 73 4.03 23.25 -13.57
N ILE A 74 5.15 23.51 -12.91
CA ILE A 74 5.54 24.80 -12.35
C ILE A 74 6.72 25.34 -13.14
N ASP A 75 6.49 26.45 -13.85
CA ASP A 75 7.55 27.15 -14.61
C ASP A 75 8.25 28.26 -13.81
N SER A 76 7.70 28.64 -12.65
CA SER A 76 8.26 29.66 -11.75
C SER A 76 7.72 29.46 -10.32
N PRO A 77 8.57 29.59 -9.27
CA PRO A 77 8.12 29.53 -7.88
C PRO A 77 7.02 30.55 -7.54
N SER A 78 6.95 31.68 -8.25
CA SER A 78 5.89 32.68 -8.04
C SER A 78 4.48 32.18 -8.37
N LYS A 79 4.36 31.10 -9.16
CA LYS A 79 3.07 30.48 -9.47
C LYS A 79 2.54 29.62 -8.31
N ASP A 80 3.39 29.20 -7.37
CA ASP A 80 3.01 28.31 -6.27
C ASP A 80 3.73 28.71 -4.95
N PRO A 81 3.01 29.36 -4.01
CA PRO A 81 3.57 29.76 -2.72
C PRO A 81 4.10 28.60 -1.86
N ALA A 82 3.53 27.40 -2.00
CA ALA A 82 3.97 26.24 -1.23
C ALA A 82 5.33 25.72 -1.75
N VAL A 83 5.53 25.73 -3.06
CA VAL A 83 6.82 25.42 -3.69
C VAL A 83 7.87 26.45 -3.27
N ALA A 84 7.54 27.74 -3.34
CA ALA A 84 8.44 28.81 -2.92
C ALA A 84 8.88 28.67 -1.45
N SER A 85 7.93 28.38 -0.56
CA SER A 85 8.19 28.17 0.87
C SER A 85 9.05 26.94 1.12
N PHE A 86 8.78 25.84 0.41
CA PHE A 86 9.57 24.61 0.53
C PHE A 86 11.02 24.81 0.08
N LEU A 87 11.24 25.47 -1.06
CA LEU A 87 12.59 25.74 -1.58
C LEU A 87 13.40 26.63 -0.63
N ALA A 88 12.76 27.67 -0.06
CA ALA A 88 13.38 28.53 0.94
C ALA A 88 13.76 27.76 2.22
N ALA A 89 12.85 26.92 2.73
CA ALA A 89 13.12 26.10 3.92
C ALA A 89 14.24 25.06 3.68
N ALA A 90 14.30 24.50 2.47
CA ALA A 90 15.33 23.54 2.08
C ALA A 90 16.67 24.19 1.69
N ASN A 91 16.75 25.53 1.69
CA ASN A 91 17.89 26.29 1.19
C ASN A 91 18.33 25.87 -0.23
N LYS A 92 17.36 25.68 -1.12
CA LYS A 92 17.57 25.28 -2.53
C LYS A 92 17.08 26.37 -3.46
N GLU A 93 17.89 26.68 -4.48
CA GLU A 93 17.49 27.60 -5.55
C GLU A 93 16.74 26.86 -6.67
N TYR A 94 15.78 27.56 -7.29
CA TYR A 94 15.10 27.11 -8.49
C TYR A 94 15.94 27.44 -9.73
N PRO A 95 16.43 26.44 -10.49
CA PRO A 95 17.21 26.70 -11.69
C PRO A 95 16.35 27.38 -12.77
N LYS A 96 16.78 28.55 -13.23
CA LYS A 96 16.08 29.26 -14.32
C LYS A 96 16.00 28.40 -15.57
N GLY A 97 14.82 28.31 -16.17
CA GLY A 97 14.58 27.58 -17.42
C GLY A 97 14.30 26.09 -17.26
N GLN A 98 14.39 25.53 -16.05
CA GLN A 98 13.91 24.18 -15.78
C GLN A 98 12.41 24.18 -15.49
N ARG A 99 11.72 23.10 -15.88
CA ARG A 99 10.34 22.83 -15.49
C ARG A 99 10.36 21.96 -14.24
N LEU A 100 9.64 22.38 -13.21
CA LEU A 100 9.44 21.59 -12.00
C LEU A 100 8.06 20.94 -12.06
N ILE A 101 7.97 19.68 -11.69
CA ILE A 101 6.73 18.93 -11.64
C ILE A 101 6.40 18.70 -10.17
N LYS A 102 5.24 19.19 -9.75
CA LYS A 102 4.69 18.99 -8.41
C LYS A 102 3.74 17.80 -8.43
N ILE A 103 4.18 16.67 -7.87
CA ILE A 103 3.37 15.47 -7.71
C ILE A 103 2.51 15.65 -6.45
N GLN A 104 1.19 15.53 -6.59
CA GLN A 104 0.27 15.76 -5.46
C GLN A 104 0.32 14.62 -4.44
N LYS A 105 0.47 13.37 -4.91
CA LYS A 105 0.53 12.20 -4.05
C LYS A 105 1.66 11.25 -4.46
N PRO A 106 2.65 11.03 -3.57
CA PRO A 106 2.95 11.83 -2.39
C PRO A 106 3.50 13.20 -2.80
N TYR A 107 3.30 14.21 -1.95
CA TYR A 107 3.80 15.57 -2.18
C TYR A 107 5.31 15.55 -2.44
N THR A 108 5.69 15.65 -3.71
CA THR A 108 7.08 15.51 -4.18
C THR A 108 7.32 16.49 -5.30
N LEU A 109 8.48 17.13 -5.29
CA LEU A 109 8.92 18.02 -6.36
C LEU A 109 10.01 17.31 -7.15
N VAL A 110 9.80 17.16 -8.45
CA VAL A 110 10.74 16.51 -9.37
C VAL A 110 11.03 17.40 -10.57
N TYR A 111 12.18 17.22 -11.19
CA TYR A 111 12.49 17.87 -12.46
C TYR A 111 12.17 16.92 -13.61
N ALA A 112 11.76 17.47 -14.75
CA ALA A 112 11.68 16.68 -15.99
C ALA A 112 13.08 16.13 -16.32
N LEU A 113 13.17 14.82 -16.53
CA LEU A 113 14.41 14.13 -16.84
C LEU A 113 14.68 14.14 -18.34
N GLU A 114 13.63 13.99 -19.15
CA GLU A 114 13.69 13.97 -20.61
C GLU A 114 12.64 14.93 -21.19
N ASN A 115 12.81 15.33 -22.45
CA ASN A 115 11.86 16.24 -23.11
C ASN A 115 10.50 15.57 -23.37
N GLU A 116 10.48 14.24 -23.45
CA GLU A 116 9.32 13.39 -23.68
C GLU A 116 8.55 13.09 -22.38
N ASP A 117 8.97 13.63 -21.24
CA ASP A 117 8.26 13.49 -19.97
C ASP A 117 6.87 14.14 -20.04
N THR A 118 5.86 13.43 -19.54
CA THR A 118 4.46 13.84 -19.59
C THR A 118 3.76 13.62 -18.27
N ILE A 119 2.75 14.45 -18.00
CA ILE A 119 1.87 14.30 -16.83
C ILE A 119 0.57 13.65 -17.29
N VAL A 120 0.13 12.63 -16.57
CA VAL A 120 -1.14 11.95 -16.84
C VAL A 120 -2.20 12.36 -15.82
N ASP A 121 -3.41 12.66 -16.30
CA ASP A 121 -4.56 12.95 -15.43
C ASP A 121 -5.14 11.66 -14.87
N VAL A 122 -4.94 11.46 -13.57
CA VAL A 122 -5.41 10.28 -12.85
C VAL A 122 -6.85 10.42 -12.36
N LYS A 123 -7.42 11.63 -12.33
CA LYS A 123 -8.73 11.90 -11.73
C LYS A 123 -9.84 10.98 -12.22
N PRO A 124 -9.94 10.66 -13.54
CA PRO A 124 -10.97 9.74 -14.04
C PRO A 124 -10.86 8.32 -13.48
N PHE A 125 -9.67 7.91 -13.04
CA PHE A 125 -9.38 6.55 -12.59
C PHE A 125 -9.42 6.43 -11.06
N LEU A 126 -9.22 7.53 -10.32
CA LEU A 126 -9.15 7.52 -8.86
C LEU A 126 -10.39 6.90 -8.20
N ALA A 127 -11.60 7.13 -8.74
CA ALA A 127 -12.82 6.54 -8.19
C ALA A 127 -12.81 5.00 -8.32
N LYS A 128 -12.49 4.49 -9.52
CA LYS A 128 -12.37 3.05 -9.81
C LYS A 128 -11.30 2.40 -8.92
N ILE A 129 -10.13 3.03 -8.79
CA ILE A 129 -9.03 2.50 -7.98
C ILE A 129 -9.38 2.51 -6.49
N ARG A 130 -10.05 3.56 -5.99
CA ARG A 130 -10.51 3.63 -4.59
C ARG A 130 -11.50 2.52 -4.27
N ALA A 131 -12.47 2.27 -5.16
CA ALA A 131 -13.42 1.18 -5.00
C ALA A 131 -12.72 -0.18 -4.93
N LYS A 132 -11.82 -0.47 -5.89
CA LYS A 132 -11.06 -1.72 -5.91
C LYS A 132 -10.19 -1.92 -4.66
N LYS A 133 -9.50 -0.88 -4.19
CA LYS A 133 -8.71 -0.97 -2.95
C LYS A 133 -9.58 -1.19 -1.71
N ALA A 134 -10.77 -0.59 -1.66
CA ALA A 134 -11.72 -0.82 -0.58
C ALA A 134 -12.26 -2.25 -0.58
N GLU A 135 -12.55 -2.82 -1.76
CA GLU A 135 -12.92 -4.23 -1.92
C GLU A 135 -11.79 -5.18 -1.45
N GLU A 136 -10.55 -4.95 -1.91
CA GLU A 136 -9.40 -5.73 -1.48
C GLU A 136 -9.15 -5.63 0.03
N GLN A 137 -9.32 -4.43 0.61
CA GLN A 137 -9.22 -4.22 2.06
C GLN A 137 -10.31 -4.99 2.81
N LEU A 138 -11.55 -4.95 2.31
CA LEU A 138 -12.67 -5.66 2.90
C LEU A 138 -12.45 -7.18 2.90
N GLU A 139 -11.97 -7.73 1.78
CA GLU A 139 -11.66 -9.16 1.66
C GLU A 139 -10.54 -9.58 2.62
N ARG A 140 -9.46 -8.78 2.71
CA ARG A 140 -8.38 -9.01 3.68
C ARG A 140 -8.90 -9.01 5.11
N MET A 141 -9.71 -8.01 5.49
CA MET A 141 -10.27 -7.94 6.84
C MET A 141 -11.19 -9.12 7.17
N LYS A 142 -11.99 -9.59 6.20
CA LYS A 142 -12.82 -10.80 6.36
C LYS A 142 -11.96 -12.04 6.55
N LYS A 143 -10.91 -12.20 5.75
CA LYS A 143 -9.94 -13.30 5.88
C LYS A 143 -9.18 -13.26 7.20
N ASP A 144 -8.80 -12.08 7.69
CA ASP A 144 -8.12 -11.92 8.97
C ASP A 144 -9.01 -12.34 10.15
N ILE A 145 -10.30 -12.02 10.10
CA ILE A 145 -11.29 -12.48 11.09
C ILE A 145 -11.43 -14.00 11.05
N GLU A 146 -11.52 -14.58 9.85
CA GLU A 146 -11.63 -16.04 9.68
C GLU A 146 -10.39 -16.76 10.21
N ASN A 147 -9.20 -16.29 9.84
CA ASN A 147 -7.93 -16.78 10.36
C ASN A 147 -7.87 -16.68 11.88
N TYR A 148 -8.28 -15.54 12.45
CA TYR A 148 -8.30 -15.35 13.90
C TYR A 148 -9.24 -16.34 14.60
N LYS A 149 -10.44 -16.57 14.04
CA LYS A 149 -11.39 -17.56 14.57
C LYS A 149 -10.84 -18.98 14.48
N ASN A 150 -10.22 -19.34 13.35
CA ASN A 150 -9.62 -20.66 13.16
C ASN A 150 -8.50 -20.89 14.16
N ASN A 151 -7.62 -19.90 14.36
CA ASN A 151 -6.56 -19.96 15.37
C ASN A 151 -7.13 -20.11 16.79
N LEU A 152 -8.24 -19.44 17.11
CA LEU A 152 -8.90 -19.56 18.41
C LEU A 152 -9.48 -20.96 18.62
N VAL A 153 -10.16 -21.51 17.61
CA VAL A 153 -10.70 -22.87 17.64
C VAL A 153 -9.59 -23.91 17.75
N GLU A 154 -8.51 -23.73 17.00
CA GLU A 154 -7.35 -24.63 17.07
C GLU A 154 -6.69 -24.59 18.45
N ALA A 155 -6.52 -23.40 19.04
CA ALA A 155 -6.01 -23.26 20.39
C ALA A 155 -6.90 -23.96 21.42
N LEU A 156 -8.22 -23.82 21.31
CA LEU A 156 -9.19 -24.52 22.16
C LEU A 156 -9.13 -26.04 22.00
N ARG A 157 -9.03 -26.55 20.75
CA ARG A 157 -8.89 -27.99 20.49
C ARG A 157 -7.61 -28.58 21.09
N ARG A 158 -6.49 -27.85 21.02
CA ARG A 158 -5.24 -28.29 21.66
C ARG A 158 -5.39 -28.40 23.18
N ILE A 159 -6.19 -27.53 23.79
CA ILE A 159 -6.50 -27.59 25.23
C ILE A 159 -7.40 -28.79 25.54
N GLU A 160 -8.44 -29.01 24.73
CA GLU A 160 -9.32 -30.19 24.83
C GLU A 160 -8.51 -31.50 24.74
N GLU A 161 -7.65 -31.64 23.72
CA GLU A 161 -6.78 -32.80 23.55
C GLU A 161 -5.81 -32.99 24.74
N ALA A 162 -5.26 -31.90 25.27
CA ALA A 162 -4.41 -31.96 26.46
C ALA A 162 -5.16 -32.45 27.71
N ILE A 163 -6.45 -32.11 27.84
CA ILE A 163 -7.30 -32.61 28.93
C ILE A 163 -7.59 -34.11 28.73
N GLU A 164 -7.97 -34.52 27.53
CA GLU A 164 -8.28 -35.92 27.21
C GLU A 164 -7.07 -36.86 27.37
N THR A 165 -5.87 -36.37 27.02
CA THR A 165 -4.62 -37.12 27.11
C THR A 165 -3.89 -36.97 28.46
N ASN A 166 -4.46 -36.22 29.41
CA ASN A 166 -3.86 -35.87 30.71
C ASN A 166 -2.51 -35.10 30.61
N ALA A 167 -2.25 -34.43 29.50
CA ALA A 167 -1.06 -33.60 29.27
C ALA A 167 -1.21 -32.18 29.85
N PHE A 168 -1.67 -32.05 31.10
CA PHE A 168 -2.03 -30.77 31.73
C PHE A 168 -0.90 -29.74 31.78
N ASN A 169 0.36 -30.19 31.79
CA ASN A 169 1.54 -29.32 31.77
C ASN A 169 1.70 -28.52 30.47
N THR A 170 0.99 -28.89 29.41
CA THR A 170 1.01 -28.20 28.11
C THR A 170 -0.05 -27.10 28.00
N ILE A 171 -1.02 -27.06 28.94
CA ILE A 171 -2.08 -26.06 28.93
C ILE A 171 -1.50 -24.70 29.35
N PRO A 172 -1.61 -23.66 28.50
CA PRO A 172 -1.08 -22.34 28.81
C PRO A 172 -1.92 -21.67 29.91
N LEU A 173 -1.31 -21.45 31.07
CA LEU A 173 -1.94 -20.84 32.23
C LEU A 173 -1.15 -19.61 32.67
N VAL A 174 -1.86 -18.58 33.14
CA VAL A 174 -1.29 -17.37 33.77
C VAL A 174 -1.90 -17.16 35.14
N ASP A 175 -1.24 -16.39 35.99
CA ASP A 175 -1.75 -16.10 37.32
C ASP A 175 -3.00 -15.21 37.24
N SER A 176 -4.02 -15.56 38.02
CA SER A 176 -5.28 -14.83 38.06
C SER A 176 -5.10 -13.49 38.75
N THR A 177 -5.73 -12.45 38.22
CA THR A 177 -5.79 -11.14 38.89
C THR A 177 -6.64 -11.14 40.16
N TYR A 178 -7.40 -12.22 40.43
CA TYR A 178 -8.30 -12.33 41.57
C TYR A 178 -7.71 -13.07 42.77
N SER A 179 -6.71 -13.96 42.56
CA SER A 179 -6.05 -14.72 43.63
C SER A 179 -4.78 -15.41 43.12
N GLU A 180 -3.69 -15.30 43.89
CA GLU A 180 -2.41 -15.97 43.63
C GLU A 180 -2.52 -17.50 43.62
N ALA A 181 -3.53 -18.06 44.28
CA ALA A 181 -3.76 -19.52 44.31
C ALA A 181 -4.54 -20.03 43.08
N THR A 182 -5.01 -19.14 42.21
CA THR A 182 -5.80 -19.48 41.02
C THR A 182 -5.05 -19.14 39.75
N LYS A 183 -5.02 -20.08 38.80
CA LYS A 183 -4.51 -19.83 37.46
C LYS A 183 -5.67 -19.75 36.47
N THR A 184 -5.52 -18.89 35.47
CA THR A 184 -6.48 -18.69 34.39
C THR A 184 -5.88 -19.15 33.07
N LEU A 185 -6.74 -19.67 32.21
CA LEU A 185 -6.37 -20.12 30.88
C LEU A 185 -5.93 -18.95 30.01
N ASN A 186 -4.76 -19.06 29.39
CA ASN A 186 -4.19 -18.03 28.52
C ASN A 186 -4.28 -18.47 27.07
N ILE A 187 -5.32 -18.04 26.37
CA ILE A 187 -5.56 -18.42 24.98
C ILE A 187 -5.01 -17.33 24.07
N LEU A 188 -4.12 -17.69 23.14
CA LEU A 188 -3.50 -16.75 22.20
C LEU A 188 -2.95 -15.47 22.88
N ASN A 189 -2.36 -15.62 24.07
CA ASN A 189 -1.82 -14.52 24.88
C ASN A 189 -2.86 -13.46 25.32
N ASP A 190 -4.11 -13.86 25.55
CA ASP A 190 -5.14 -12.98 26.12
C ASP A 190 -4.89 -12.59 27.59
N GLY A 191 -3.96 -13.27 28.27
CA GLY A 191 -3.60 -13.00 29.65
C GLY A 191 -4.72 -13.38 30.62
N GLY A 192 -5.49 -14.44 30.32
CA GLY A 192 -6.54 -14.91 31.22
C GLY A 192 -7.89 -14.22 31.04
N ASN A 193 -8.04 -13.37 30.02
CA ASN A 193 -9.26 -12.60 29.77
C ASN A 193 -9.81 -12.85 28.37
N PHE A 194 -10.66 -13.88 28.26
CA PHE A 194 -11.29 -14.27 27.00
C PHE A 194 -12.13 -13.16 26.37
N ASN A 195 -12.62 -12.18 27.15
CA ASN A 195 -13.37 -11.05 26.62
C ASN A 195 -12.54 -10.23 25.61
N LYS A 196 -11.20 -10.24 25.69
CA LYS A 196 -10.34 -9.58 24.71
C LYS A 196 -10.56 -10.12 23.29
N HIS A 197 -10.83 -11.40 23.12
CA HIS A 197 -11.15 -11.98 21.80
C HIS A 197 -12.50 -11.47 21.29
N ILE A 198 -13.50 -11.35 22.17
CA ILE A 198 -14.82 -10.82 21.84
C ILE A 198 -14.71 -9.35 21.43
N GLU A 199 -13.97 -8.54 22.18
CA GLU A 199 -13.72 -7.13 21.90
C GLU A 199 -12.95 -6.92 20.59
N TYR A 200 -11.93 -7.73 20.32
CA TYR A 200 -11.20 -7.72 19.06
C TYR A 200 -12.14 -7.99 17.87
N LEU A 201 -12.94 -9.07 17.94
CA LEU A 201 -13.88 -9.43 16.88
C LEU A 201 -14.99 -8.38 16.69
N ARG A 202 -15.49 -7.78 17.79
CA ARG A 202 -16.46 -6.67 17.72
C ARG A 202 -15.87 -5.45 17.04
N THR A 203 -14.67 -5.05 17.43
CA THR A 203 -13.96 -3.91 16.83
C THR A 203 -13.77 -4.11 15.33
N LYS A 204 -13.26 -5.29 14.92
CA LYS A 204 -13.07 -5.62 13.51
C LYS A 204 -14.38 -5.64 12.72
N ARG A 205 -15.48 -6.11 13.34
CA ARG A 205 -16.81 -6.06 12.71
C ARG A 205 -17.30 -4.62 12.49
N VAL A 206 -17.10 -3.72 13.45
CA VAL A 206 -17.45 -2.30 13.31
C VAL A 206 -16.61 -1.65 12.21
N GLU A 207 -15.31 -1.93 12.13
CA GLU A 207 -14.43 -1.45 11.05
C GLU A 207 -14.94 -1.90 9.67
N ILE A 208 -15.32 -3.18 9.52
CA ILE A 208 -15.92 -3.72 8.29
C ILE A 208 -17.22 -2.99 7.94
N MET A 209 -18.13 -2.84 8.90
CA MET A 209 -19.42 -2.15 8.67
C MET A 209 -19.21 -0.70 8.22
N ASN A 210 -18.26 0.01 8.83
CA ASN A 210 -17.93 1.38 8.45
C ASN A 210 -17.36 1.45 7.02
N LEU A 211 -16.53 0.48 6.62
CA LEU A 211 -16.00 0.39 5.27
C LEU A 211 -17.11 0.07 4.26
N GLU A 212 -17.97 -0.90 4.55
CA GLU A 212 -19.11 -1.28 3.69
C GLU A 212 -20.11 -0.11 3.52
N ASN A 213 -20.36 0.68 4.57
CA ASN A 213 -21.21 1.87 4.48
C ASN A 213 -20.58 2.95 3.59
N LYS A 214 -19.28 3.25 3.76
CA LYS A 214 -18.57 4.20 2.89
C LYS A 214 -18.60 3.76 1.43
N MET A 215 -18.43 2.46 1.15
CA MET A 215 -18.49 1.93 -0.21
C MET A 215 -19.87 2.17 -0.84
N LYS A 216 -20.96 1.98 -0.10
CA LYS A 216 -22.33 2.24 -0.57
C LYS A 216 -22.62 3.71 -0.84
N GLU A 217 -22.03 4.63 -0.06
CA GLU A 217 -22.20 6.08 -0.27
C GLU A 217 -21.44 6.61 -1.49
N THR A 218 -20.46 5.85 -1.98
CA THR A 218 -19.57 6.26 -3.10
C THR A 218 -19.96 5.63 -4.44
N MET A 219 -20.95 4.74 -4.46
CA MET A 219 -21.51 4.08 -5.65
C MET A 219 -22.80 4.76 -6.10
#